data_AF-A0A9D2T7C5-F1
#
_entry.id   AF-A0A9D2T7C5-F1
#
_cell.length_a   1.000
_cell.length_b   1.000
_cell.length_c   1.000
_cell.angle_alpha   90.00
_cell.angle_beta   90.00
_cell.angle_gamma   90.00
#
_symmetry.space_group_name_H-M   'P 1'
#
loop_
_entity.id
_entity.type
_entity.pdbx_description
1 polymer ?
#
loop_
_entity_poly.entity_id
_entity_poly.type
_entity_poly.pdbx_seq_one_letter_code
_entity_poly.pdbx_strand_id
1 'polypeptide(L)'
;MKRYAVYGVCAAAVLALLSVCGCLGKEEDGPLTRSTQTEDSAKSQRAMEALAQPEAVETQADEYGLVELTASVKIPDYSLYFSQCWEEAAEGAKDEADFERRLFALAEEKAGGEEIQWTTREVLVDLSLADEEKKEWSGEELEEIARREAFEQEMREFALELVDEMAGQSIDWEAYAGAGEEAE
;
A
#
# COMPACT_ATOMS: atom_id res chain seq x y z
N MET A 1 -23.07 -18.51 2.92
CA MET A 1 -22.42 -17.84 4.07
C MET A 1 -20.91 -17.68 3.93
N LYS A 2 -20.17 -18.50 3.16
CA LYS A 2 -18.71 -18.32 2.98
C LYS A 2 -18.27 -17.09 2.17
N ARG A 3 -19.07 -16.64 1.19
CA ARG A 3 -18.70 -15.50 0.31
C ARG A 3 -18.65 -14.14 1.04
N TYR A 4 -19.58 -13.88 1.97
CA TYR A 4 -19.65 -12.59 2.68
C TYR A 4 -18.49 -12.34 3.66
N ALA A 5 -17.92 -13.39 4.25
CA ALA A 5 -16.74 -13.26 5.10
C ALA A 5 -15.49 -12.89 4.28
N VAL A 6 -15.36 -13.45 3.07
CA VAL A 6 -14.27 -13.11 2.14
C VAL A 6 -14.40 -11.66 1.68
N TYR A 7 -15.59 -11.21 1.26
CA TYR A 7 -15.79 -9.81 0.84
C TYR A 7 -15.57 -8.77 1.96
N GLY A 8 -15.95 -9.09 3.21
CA GLY A 8 -15.71 -8.20 4.36
C GLY A 8 -14.23 -8.08 4.72
N VAL A 9 -13.50 -9.20 4.67
CA VAL A 9 -12.05 -9.22 4.92
C VAL A 9 -11.28 -8.55 3.78
N CYS A 10 -11.72 -8.70 2.52
CA CYS A 10 -11.11 -8.00 1.39
C CYS A 10 -11.33 -6.48 1.42
N ALA A 11 -12.51 -6.01 1.83
CA ALA A 11 -12.75 -4.58 2.00
C ALA A 11 -11.89 -3.98 3.12
N ALA A 12 -11.78 -4.67 4.26
CA ALA A 12 -10.94 -4.25 5.39
C ALA A 12 -9.45 -4.20 5.02
N ALA A 13 -8.99 -5.15 4.21
CA ALA A 13 -7.61 -5.22 3.76
C ALA A 13 -7.26 -4.14 2.73
N VAL A 14 -8.15 -3.87 1.78
CA VAL A 14 -8.00 -2.72 0.87
C VAL A 14 -8.02 -1.42 1.65
N LEU A 15 -8.90 -1.28 2.66
CA LEU A 15 -8.89 -0.10 3.54
C LEU A 15 -7.59 0.03 4.33
N ALA A 16 -7.03 -1.07 4.84
CA ALA A 16 -5.75 -1.07 5.54
C ALA A 16 -4.59 -0.62 4.63
N LEU A 17 -4.53 -1.15 3.40
CA LEU A 17 -3.51 -0.76 2.42
C LEU A 17 -3.68 0.68 1.94
N LEU A 18 -4.92 1.12 1.70
CA LEU A 18 -5.22 2.52 1.31
C LEU A 18 -4.97 3.51 2.45
N SER A 19 -5.14 3.09 3.71
CA SER A 19 -4.79 3.88 4.90
C SER A 19 -3.28 4.13 4.99
N VAL A 20 -2.47 3.17 4.55
CA VAL A 20 -1.00 3.27 4.51
C VAL A 20 -0.53 4.26 3.46
N CYS A 21 -1.15 4.25 2.27
CA CYS A 21 -0.78 5.12 1.15
C CYS A 21 -1.24 6.59 1.28
N GLY A 22 -1.85 6.98 2.42
CA GLY A 22 -2.37 8.34 2.62
C GLY A 22 -3.49 8.76 1.65
N CYS A 23 -4.05 7.82 0.87
CA CYS A 23 -5.08 8.09 -0.14
C CYS A 23 -6.43 8.48 0.48
N LEU A 24 -6.63 8.15 1.75
CA LEU A 24 -7.72 8.69 2.57
C LEU A 24 -7.23 10.03 3.12
N GLY A 25 -7.63 11.13 2.49
CA GLY A 25 -7.13 12.47 2.78
C GLY A 25 -7.06 12.79 4.28
N LYS A 26 -5.97 13.46 4.69
CA LYS A 26 -5.90 14.18 5.97
C LYS A 26 -6.78 15.42 5.88
N GLU A 27 -8.10 15.26 5.96
CA GLU A 27 -8.97 16.38 6.29
C GLU A 27 -8.91 16.60 7.80
N GLU A 28 -8.37 17.75 8.20
CA GLU A 28 -8.54 18.27 9.54
C GLU A 28 -10.05 18.42 9.82
N ASP A 29 -10.50 17.86 10.96
CA ASP A 29 -11.83 18.04 11.54
C ASP A 29 -13.06 17.54 10.73
N GLY A 30 -13.20 16.22 10.60
CA GLY A 30 -14.47 15.55 10.28
C GLY A 30 -14.56 14.15 10.94
N PRO A 31 -15.75 13.65 11.36
CA PRO A 31 -15.85 12.47 12.22
C PRO A 31 -15.66 11.10 11.50
N LEU A 32 -15.05 11.04 10.31
CA LEU A 32 -14.98 9.81 9.50
C LEU A 32 -13.72 9.67 8.64
N THR A 33 -12.51 9.90 9.18
CA THR A 33 -11.26 9.35 8.61
C THR A 33 -10.18 9.27 9.70
N ARG A 34 -10.46 8.47 10.74
CA ARG A 34 -9.38 8.04 11.65
C ARG A 34 -8.57 7.02 10.86
N SER A 35 -7.28 7.27 10.64
CA SER A 35 -6.35 6.22 10.16
C SER A 35 -6.66 4.95 10.95
N THR A 36 -7.05 3.89 10.24
CA THR A 36 -7.33 2.58 10.87
C THR A 36 -6.03 1.90 11.28
N GLN A 37 -4.88 2.49 10.91
CA GLN A 37 -3.57 1.95 11.19
C GLN A 37 -3.30 1.88 12.70
N THR A 38 -2.97 0.68 13.15
CA THR A 38 -2.55 0.43 14.53
C THR A 38 -1.11 0.84 14.77
N GLU A 39 -0.73 1.13 16.02
CA GLU A 39 0.68 1.42 16.36
C GLU A 39 1.60 0.25 16.03
N ASP A 40 1.10 -0.98 16.17
CA ASP A 40 1.84 -2.21 15.88
C ASP A 40 2.07 -2.35 14.36
N SER A 41 1.05 -2.14 13.52
CA SER A 41 1.21 -2.18 12.06
C SER A 41 2.09 -1.04 11.54
N ALA A 42 1.99 0.16 12.12
CA ALA A 42 2.91 1.26 11.80
C ALA A 42 4.38 0.93 12.14
N LYS A 43 4.61 0.18 13.22
CA LYS A 43 5.96 -0.29 13.57
C LYS A 43 6.47 -1.31 12.56
N SER A 44 5.65 -2.29 12.17
CA SER A 44 6.02 -3.26 11.14
C SER A 44 6.25 -2.61 9.79
N GLN A 45 5.45 -1.61 9.42
CA GLN A 45 5.68 -0.80 8.22
C GLN A 45 7.09 -0.18 8.24
N ARG A 46 7.47 0.52 9.31
CA ARG A 46 8.81 1.14 9.42
C ARG A 46 9.93 0.10 9.36
N ALA A 47 9.73 -1.08 9.94
CA ALA A 47 10.69 -2.17 9.86
C ALA A 47 10.84 -2.68 8.42
N MET A 48 9.74 -2.78 7.68
CA MET A 48 9.76 -3.13 6.26
C MET A 48 10.43 -2.03 5.43
N GLU A 49 10.04 -0.77 5.56
CA GLU A 49 10.67 0.38 4.86
C GLU A 49 12.19 0.42 5.08
N ALA A 50 12.67 0.04 6.27
CA ALA A 50 14.10 -0.01 6.58
C ALA A 50 14.88 -1.09 5.80
N LEU A 51 14.20 -2.09 5.22
CA LEU A 51 14.82 -3.11 4.36
C LEU A 51 15.06 -2.62 2.93
N ALA A 52 14.42 -1.52 2.52
CA ALA A 52 14.59 -0.95 1.20
C ALA A 52 16.02 -0.43 1.00
N GLN A 53 16.56 -0.69 -0.20
CA GLN A 53 17.92 -0.35 -0.59
C GLN A 53 17.88 0.63 -1.77
N PRO A 54 18.05 1.95 -1.54
CA PRO A 54 18.19 2.91 -2.63
C PRO A 54 19.45 2.59 -3.45
N GLU A 55 19.28 2.39 -4.75
CA GLU A 55 20.38 2.10 -5.69
C GLU A 55 20.80 3.36 -6.46
N ALA A 56 19.85 4.23 -6.79
CA ALA A 56 20.09 5.54 -7.38
C ALA A 56 19.13 6.56 -6.77
N VAL A 57 19.63 7.75 -6.44
CA VAL A 57 18.87 8.85 -5.83
C VAL A 57 19.37 10.15 -6.43
N GLU A 58 18.50 10.84 -7.17
CA GLU A 58 18.83 12.07 -7.89
C GLU A 58 17.74 13.12 -7.65
N THR A 59 18.14 14.37 -7.49
CA THR A 59 17.20 15.49 -7.43
C THR A 59 17.40 16.43 -8.61
N GLN A 60 16.29 16.91 -9.15
CA GLN A 60 16.27 17.88 -10.22
C GLN A 60 15.29 18.99 -9.89
N ALA A 61 15.71 20.24 -10.11
CA ALA A 61 14.81 21.38 -10.08
C ALA A 61 14.27 21.65 -11.50
N ASP A 62 12.97 21.91 -11.61
CA ASP A 62 12.34 22.30 -12.87
C ASP A 62 12.54 23.80 -13.20
N GLU A 63 11.92 24.27 -14.28
CA GLU A 63 12.01 25.68 -14.71
C GLU A 63 11.33 26.67 -13.75
N TYR A 64 10.46 26.19 -12.86
CA TYR A 64 9.74 26.96 -11.86
C TYR A 64 10.40 26.87 -10.46
N GLY A 65 11.46 26.08 -10.33
CA GLY A 65 12.17 25.85 -9.09
C GLY A 65 11.50 24.81 -8.18
N LEU A 66 10.56 24.02 -8.70
CA LEU A 66 10.03 22.85 -8.01
C LEU A 66 11.09 21.74 -8.03
N VAL A 67 11.29 21.10 -6.88
CA VAL A 67 12.32 20.09 -6.70
C VAL A 67 11.68 18.72 -6.76
N GLU A 68 12.10 17.91 -7.73
CA GLU A 68 11.69 16.53 -7.88
C GLU A 68 12.83 15.60 -7.46
N LEU A 69 12.48 14.51 -6.79
CA LEU A 69 13.33 13.39 -6.48
C LEU A 69 12.97 12.24 -7.43
N THR A 70 13.97 11.72 -8.14
CA THR A 70 13.87 10.42 -8.83
C THR A 70 14.78 9.44 -8.12
N ALA A 71 14.27 8.25 -7.81
CA ALA A 71 15.11 7.20 -7.25
C ALA A 71 14.74 5.82 -7.77
N SER A 72 15.74 4.94 -7.84
CA SER A 72 15.56 3.51 -8.06
C SER A 72 15.84 2.81 -6.75
N VAL A 73 14.84 2.10 -6.23
CA VAL A 73 14.88 1.50 -4.90
C VAL A 73 14.57 0.03 -5.00
N LYS A 74 15.50 -0.79 -4.52
CA LYS A 74 15.30 -2.22 -4.41
C LYS A 74 14.57 -2.53 -3.10
N ILE A 75 13.40 -3.13 -3.21
CA ILE A 75 12.55 -3.48 -2.06
C ILE A 75 12.22 -4.97 -2.09
N PRO A 76 11.96 -5.61 -0.94
CA PRO A 76 11.31 -6.91 -0.93
C PRO A 76 9.98 -6.85 -1.69
N ASP A 77 9.60 -7.95 -2.35
CA ASP A 77 8.31 -8.07 -3.05
C ASP A 77 7.18 -8.18 -2.03
N TYR A 78 6.75 -7.02 -1.51
CA TYR A 78 5.73 -6.96 -0.49
C TYR A 78 4.36 -7.37 -1.05
N SER A 79 4.03 -7.08 -2.32
CA SER A 79 2.78 -7.58 -2.92
C SER A 79 2.68 -9.10 -2.83
N LEU A 80 3.77 -9.80 -3.15
CA LEU A 80 3.86 -11.25 -2.99
C LEU A 80 3.72 -11.68 -1.53
N TYR A 81 4.43 -11.04 -0.60
CA TYR A 81 4.38 -11.43 0.82
C TYR A 81 3.02 -11.19 1.46
N PHE A 82 2.41 -10.03 1.22
CA PHE A 82 1.07 -9.72 1.66
C PHE A 82 0.06 -10.71 1.07
N SER A 83 0.20 -11.08 -0.22
CA SER A 83 -0.63 -12.11 -0.85
C SER A 83 -0.49 -13.48 -0.18
N GLN A 84 0.74 -13.90 0.11
CA GLN A 84 1.01 -15.20 0.76
C GLN A 84 0.51 -15.25 2.21
N CYS A 85 0.50 -14.12 2.91
CA CYS A 85 0.08 -14.02 4.32
C CYS A 85 -1.40 -13.74 4.50
N TRP A 86 -2.12 -13.48 3.40
CA TRP A 86 -3.50 -13.01 3.43
C TRP A 86 -4.45 -13.96 4.16
N GLU A 87 -4.49 -15.23 3.73
CA GLU A 87 -5.41 -16.22 4.30
C GLU A 87 -5.12 -16.48 5.78
N GLU A 88 -3.83 -16.54 6.15
CA GLU A 88 -3.42 -16.75 7.54
C GLU A 88 -3.80 -15.55 8.44
N ALA A 89 -3.60 -14.33 7.95
CA ALA A 89 -4.05 -13.13 8.65
C ALA A 89 -5.57 -13.14 8.83
N ALA A 90 -6.32 -13.47 7.79
CA ALA A 90 -7.78 -13.53 7.77
C ALA A 90 -8.36 -14.56 8.74
N GLU A 91 -7.82 -15.78 8.75
CA GLU A 91 -8.32 -16.87 9.59
C GLU A 91 -8.17 -16.60 11.08
N GLY A 92 -7.10 -15.87 11.47
CA GLY A 92 -6.82 -15.57 12.86
C GLY A 92 -7.28 -14.20 13.34
N ALA A 93 -7.79 -13.34 12.45
CA ALA A 93 -8.22 -12.00 12.78
C ALA A 93 -9.58 -11.97 13.48
N LYS A 94 -9.70 -11.09 14.49
CA LYS A 94 -10.96 -10.85 15.21
C LYS A 94 -11.78 -9.69 14.64
N ASP A 95 -11.09 -8.71 14.06
CA ASP A 95 -11.63 -7.50 13.48
C ASP A 95 -10.62 -6.93 12.46
N GLU A 96 -10.97 -5.81 11.83
CA GLU A 96 -10.18 -5.18 10.76
C GLU A 96 -8.79 -4.71 11.24
N ALA A 97 -8.71 -4.19 12.47
CA ALA A 97 -7.45 -3.72 13.05
C ALA A 97 -6.52 -4.89 13.42
N ASP A 98 -7.09 -6.00 13.94
CA ASP A 98 -6.36 -7.23 14.22
C ASP A 98 -5.89 -7.91 12.93
N PHE A 99 -6.71 -7.88 11.87
CA PHE A 99 -6.33 -8.34 10.53
C PHE A 99 -5.12 -7.56 10.00
N GLU A 100 -5.21 -6.23 9.98
CA GLU A 100 -4.12 -5.37 9.50
C GLU A 100 -2.83 -5.65 10.27
N ARG A 101 -2.88 -5.63 11.61
CA ARG A 101 -1.71 -5.90 12.44
C ARG A 101 -1.08 -7.26 12.13
N ARG A 102 -1.90 -8.30 11.98
CA ARG A 102 -1.43 -9.65 11.66
C ARG A 102 -0.79 -9.71 10.27
N LEU A 103 -1.43 -9.11 9.29
CA LEU A 103 -0.94 -9.09 7.92
C LEU A 103 0.43 -8.43 7.83
N PHE A 104 0.58 -7.25 8.45
CA PHE A 104 1.86 -6.52 8.49
C PHE A 104 2.94 -7.29 9.24
N ALA A 105 2.62 -7.92 10.37
CA ALA A 105 3.59 -8.72 11.13
C ALA A 105 4.07 -9.96 10.36
N LEU A 106 3.16 -10.67 9.68
CA LEU A 106 3.51 -11.85 8.88
C LEU A 106 4.32 -11.46 7.63
N ALA A 107 3.96 -10.35 6.98
CA ALA A 107 4.72 -9.83 5.84
C ALA A 107 6.13 -9.37 6.25
N GLU A 108 6.27 -8.70 7.41
CA GLU A 108 7.56 -8.33 8.00
C GLU A 108 8.42 -9.57 8.26
N GLU A 109 7.86 -10.63 8.85
CA GLU A 109 8.58 -11.88 9.11
C GLU A 109 9.10 -12.52 7.81
N LYS A 110 8.29 -12.55 6.75
CA LYS A 110 8.73 -13.02 5.42
C LYS A 110 9.82 -12.14 4.83
N ALA A 111 9.69 -10.81 4.94
CA ALA A 111 10.67 -9.87 4.44
C ALA A 111 12.01 -9.94 5.19
N GLY A 112 12.02 -10.41 6.45
CA GLY A 112 13.22 -10.64 7.25
C GLY A 112 13.83 -12.05 7.15
N GLY A 113 13.28 -12.93 6.30
CA GLY A 113 13.75 -14.31 6.14
C GLY A 113 15.07 -14.48 5.37
N GLU A 114 15.56 -15.72 5.26
CA GLU A 114 16.84 -16.02 4.58
C GLU A 114 16.75 -15.91 3.04
N GLU A 115 15.57 -16.14 2.45
CA GLU A 115 15.32 -16.05 1.00
C GLU A 115 14.37 -14.89 0.68
N ILE A 116 14.93 -13.68 0.59
CA ILE A 116 14.16 -12.48 0.23
C ILE A 116 14.05 -12.39 -1.30
N GLN A 117 12.82 -12.40 -1.80
CA GLN A 117 12.51 -11.98 -3.17
C GLN A 117 12.52 -10.46 -3.26
N TRP A 118 13.30 -9.93 -4.19
CA TRP A 118 13.48 -8.51 -4.38
C TRP A 118 12.86 -8.06 -5.70
N THR A 119 12.24 -6.89 -5.67
CA THR A 119 11.81 -6.12 -6.84
C THR A 119 12.47 -4.74 -6.82
N THR A 120 12.39 -4.02 -7.94
CA THR A 120 12.92 -2.66 -8.06
C THR A 120 11.77 -1.70 -8.38
N ARG A 121 11.70 -0.61 -7.63
CA ARG A 121 10.73 0.47 -7.81
C ARG A 121 11.43 1.75 -8.23
N GLU A 122 10.97 2.29 -9.35
CA GLU A 122 11.32 3.64 -9.79
C GLU A 122 10.32 4.60 -9.18
N VAL A 123 10.79 5.46 -8.29
CA VAL A 123 9.99 6.44 -7.56
C VAL A 123 10.25 7.84 -8.10
N LEU A 124 9.19 8.63 -8.14
CA LEU A 124 9.21 10.03 -8.49
C LEU A 124 8.40 10.80 -7.44
N VAL A 125 9.07 11.69 -6.72
CA VAL A 125 8.48 12.44 -5.60
C VAL A 125 8.71 13.93 -5.80
N ASP A 126 7.63 14.70 -5.77
CA ASP A 126 7.71 16.15 -5.69
C ASP A 126 8.07 16.57 -4.25
N LEU A 127 9.34 16.94 -4.04
CA LEU A 127 9.84 17.38 -2.74
C LEU A 127 9.29 18.75 -2.34
N SER A 128 8.88 19.58 -3.31
CA SER A 128 8.27 20.88 -3.03
C SER A 128 6.88 20.73 -2.41
N LEU A 129 6.17 19.64 -2.69
CA LEU A 129 4.92 19.29 -1.98
C LEU A 129 5.17 18.70 -0.59
N ALA A 130 6.35 18.10 -0.37
CA ALA A 130 6.70 17.52 0.92
C ALA A 130 7.02 18.59 1.98
N ASP A 131 7.74 19.64 1.59
CA ASP A 131 8.01 20.81 2.43
C ASP A 131 8.33 22.04 1.55
N GLU A 132 7.33 22.92 1.35
CA GLU A 132 7.43 24.12 0.51
C GLU A 132 8.52 25.11 0.99
N GLU A 133 8.85 25.12 2.27
CA GLU A 133 9.83 26.06 2.85
C GLU A 133 11.26 25.53 2.81
N LYS A 134 11.44 24.20 2.62
CA LYS A 134 12.74 23.54 2.63
C LYS A 134 13.42 23.61 1.26
N LYS A 135 14.62 24.21 1.26
CA LYS A 135 15.41 24.47 0.04
C LYS A 135 16.53 23.48 -0.21
N GLU A 136 16.95 22.76 0.83
CA GLU A 136 18.06 21.81 0.77
C GLU A 136 17.66 20.55 1.52
N TRP A 137 17.97 19.41 0.90
CA TRP A 137 17.70 18.07 1.41
C TRP A 137 19.03 17.35 1.58
N SER A 138 19.23 16.71 2.73
CA SER A 138 20.37 15.83 2.94
C SER A 138 20.18 14.51 2.19
N GLY A 139 21.28 13.84 1.85
CA GLY A 139 21.22 12.52 1.20
C GLY A 139 20.45 11.49 2.05
N GLU A 140 20.57 11.54 3.37
CA GLU A 140 19.85 10.66 4.28
C GLU A 140 18.33 10.91 4.23
N GLU A 141 17.89 12.18 4.20
CA GLU A 141 16.47 12.53 4.05
C GLU A 141 15.93 12.08 2.68
N LEU A 142 16.70 12.23 1.61
CA LEU A 142 16.29 11.80 0.27
C LEU A 142 16.17 10.27 0.19
N GLU A 143 17.10 9.54 0.81
CA GLU A 143 17.02 8.09 0.91
C GLU A 143 15.81 7.64 1.74
N GLU A 144 15.52 8.29 2.87
CA GLU A 144 14.34 7.99 3.69
C GLU A 144 13.05 8.18 2.91
N ILE A 145 12.93 9.30 2.18
CA ILE A 145 11.78 9.58 1.31
C ILE A 145 11.67 8.53 0.20
N ALA A 146 12.78 8.20 -0.47
CA ALA A 146 12.78 7.22 -1.55
C ALA A 146 12.33 5.83 -1.06
N ARG A 147 12.84 5.37 0.09
CA ARG A 147 12.44 4.08 0.70
C ARG A 147 10.96 4.05 1.03
N ARG A 148 10.46 5.12 1.65
CA ARG A 148 9.06 5.26 2.01
C ARG A 148 8.16 5.28 0.79
N GLU A 149 8.45 6.09 -0.22
CA GLU A 149 7.64 6.15 -1.44
C GLU A 149 7.65 4.81 -2.18
N ALA A 150 8.79 4.12 -2.25
CA ALA A 150 8.87 2.81 -2.91
C ALA A 150 7.96 1.79 -2.24
N PHE A 151 7.92 1.79 -0.91
CA PHE A 151 7.00 0.97 -0.13
C PHE A 151 5.53 1.37 -0.35
N GLU A 152 5.21 2.67 -0.25
CA GLU A 152 3.85 3.17 -0.41
C GLU A 152 3.31 2.93 -1.83
N GLN A 153 4.14 3.06 -2.86
CA GLN A 153 3.79 2.76 -4.24
C GLN A 153 3.49 1.26 -4.43
N GLU A 154 4.34 0.39 -3.92
CA GLU A 154 4.13 -1.06 -3.95
C GLU A 154 2.78 -1.44 -3.30
N MET A 155 2.49 -0.90 -2.11
CA MET A 155 1.22 -1.14 -1.42
C MET A 155 0.02 -0.55 -2.17
N ARG A 156 0.19 0.60 -2.82
CA ARG A 156 -0.88 1.24 -3.62
C ARG A 156 -1.21 0.40 -4.84
N GLU A 157 -0.20 -0.05 -5.58
CA GLU A 157 -0.38 -0.90 -6.74
C GLU A 157 -1.03 -2.23 -6.35
N PHE A 158 -0.55 -2.88 -5.28
CA PHE A 158 -1.16 -4.09 -4.76
C PHE A 158 -2.64 -3.90 -4.36
N ALA A 159 -2.96 -2.80 -3.67
CA ALA A 159 -4.33 -2.49 -3.32
C ALA A 159 -5.23 -2.31 -4.56
N LEU A 160 -4.71 -1.67 -5.61
CA LEU A 160 -5.43 -1.49 -6.87
C LEU A 160 -5.66 -2.82 -7.60
N GLU A 161 -4.66 -3.72 -7.62
CA GLU A 161 -4.80 -5.06 -8.19
C GLU A 161 -5.88 -5.87 -7.47
N LEU A 162 -5.92 -5.83 -6.14
CA LEU A 162 -6.96 -6.47 -5.35
C LEU A 162 -8.35 -5.90 -5.65
N VAL A 163 -8.46 -4.58 -5.82
CA VAL A 163 -9.72 -3.93 -6.19
C VAL A 163 -10.18 -4.35 -7.58
N ASP A 164 -9.27 -4.43 -8.56
CA ASP A 164 -9.58 -4.86 -9.92
C ASP A 164 -10.01 -6.33 -9.96
N GLU A 165 -9.33 -7.21 -9.23
CA GLU A 165 -9.72 -8.61 -9.10
C GLU A 165 -11.13 -8.75 -8.50
N MET A 166 -11.42 -7.99 -7.43
CA MET A 166 -12.76 -7.97 -6.82
C MET A 166 -13.83 -7.42 -7.77
N ALA A 167 -13.52 -6.37 -8.53
CA ALA A 167 -14.42 -5.79 -9.51
C ALA A 167 -14.71 -6.79 -10.64
N GLY A 168 -13.69 -7.48 -11.14
CA GLY A 168 -13.81 -8.53 -12.15
C GLY A 168 -14.63 -9.75 -11.70
N GLN A 169 -14.59 -10.11 -10.43
CA GLN A 169 -15.44 -11.18 -9.86
C GLN A 169 -16.91 -10.76 -9.66
N SER A 170 -17.23 -9.47 -9.77
CA SER A 170 -18.57 -8.92 -9.50
C SER A 170 -19.41 -8.65 -10.76
N ILE A 171 -18.90 -8.95 -11.95
CA ILE A 171 -19.58 -8.63 -13.20
C ILE A 171 -19.69 -9.87 -14.10
N ASP A 172 -20.80 -10.57 -13.95
CA ASP A 172 -21.39 -11.39 -15.02
C ASP A 172 -22.53 -10.58 -15.65
N TRP A 173 -22.19 -9.63 -16.54
CA TRP A 173 -23.20 -8.85 -17.27
C TRP A 173 -24.03 -9.72 -18.23
N GLU A 174 -23.51 -10.88 -18.64
CA GLU A 174 -24.25 -11.82 -19.51
C GLU A 174 -25.38 -12.53 -18.75
N ALA A 175 -25.19 -12.86 -17.46
CA ALA A 175 -26.26 -13.39 -16.62
C ALA A 175 -27.36 -12.36 -16.28
N TYR A 176 -27.05 -11.06 -16.25
CA TYR A 176 -28.04 -10.02 -15.96
C TYR A 176 -28.85 -9.59 -17.19
N ALA A 177 -28.28 -9.68 -18.39
CA ALA A 177 -28.97 -9.37 -19.64
C ALA A 177 -29.99 -10.46 -20.04
N GLY A 178 -29.77 -11.72 -19.67
CA GLY A 178 -30.67 -12.84 -20.00
C GLY A 178 -31.93 -12.97 -19.13
N ALA A 179 -32.01 -12.26 -18.00
CA ALA A 179 -33.17 -12.34 -17.09
C ALA A 179 -34.25 -11.27 -17.36
N GLY A 180 -34.04 -10.39 -18.34
CA GLY A 180 -34.98 -9.34 -18.73
C GLY A 180 -35.86 -9.64 -19.94
N GLU A 181 -35.65 -10.78 -20.61
CA GLU A 181 -36.34 -11.15 -21.87
C GLU A 181 -37.42 -12.24 -21.71
N GLU A 182 -37.86 -12.54 -20.50
CA GLU A 182 -39.14 -13.25 -20.28
C GLU A 182 -40.15 -12.31 -19.61
N ALA A 183 -40.52 -11.28 -20.38
CA ALA A 183 -41.80 -10.61 -20.24
C ALA A 183 -42.61 -10.90 -21.50
N GLU A 184 -43.44 -11.95 -21.46
CA GLU A 184 -44.79 -11.98 -22.08
C GLU A 184 -45.70 -13.01 -21.37
#